data_AF-A0A552HRN1-F1
#
_entry.id   AF-A0A552HRN1-F1
#
_cell.length_a   1.000
_cell.length_b   1.000
_cell.length_c   1.000
_cell.angle_alpha   90.00
_cell.angle_beta   90.00
_cell.angle_gamma   90.00
#
_symmetry.space_group_name_H-M   'P 1'
#
loop_
_entity.id
_entity.type
_entity.pdbx_description
1 polymer ?
#
loop_
_entity_poly.entity_id
_entity_poly.type
_entity_poly.pdbx_seq_one_letter_code
_entity_poly.pdbx_strand_id
1 'polypeptide(L)' 'QGWLWSQQLGLYLGLSANKLRYFTPEGELVPTPAEAAQQAENQVEQERQKYAKLAAKLRELGINPDENL' A
#
# COMPACT_ATOMS: atom_id res chain seq x y z
N GLN A 1 -17.17 -14.49 -18.54
CA GLN A 1 -16.63 -13.59 -17.50
C GLN A 1 -16.96 -14.23 -16.15
N GLY A 2 -15.96 -14.54 -15.33
CA GLY A 2 -16.16 -15.34 -14.11
C GLY A 2 -15.39 -14.75 -12.94
N TRP A 3 -15.85 -13.61 -12.45
CA TRP A 3 -15.31 -12.95 -11.25
C TRP A 3 -16.40 -12.92 -10.19
N LEU A 4 -16.14 -13.50 -9.03
CA LEU A 4 -17.06 -13.54 -7.89
C LEU A 4 -16.67 -12.44 -6.89
N TRP A 5 -17.57 -11.52 -6.61
CA TRP A 5 -17.32 -10.53 -5.57
C TRP A 5 -17.31 -11.18 -4.18
N SER A 6 -16.24 -10.99 -3.42
CA SER A 6 -16.15 -11.42 -2.03
C SER A 6 -16.38 -10.23 -1.11
N GLN A 7 -17.58 -10.14 -0.52
CA GLN A 7 -17.93 -9.06 0.42
C GLN A 7 -17.08 -9.10 1.70
N GLN A 8 -16.65 -10.29 2.13
CA GLN A 8 -15.82 -10.45 3.32
C GLN A 8 -14.38 -9.95 3.11
N LEU A 9 -13.91 -9.96 1.86
CA LEU A 9 -12.55 -9.52 1.50
C LEU A 9 -12.55 -8.14 0.83
N GLY A 10 -13.69 -7.64 0.36
CA GLY A 10 -13.79 -6.40 -0.42
C GLY A 10 -13.10 -6.48 -1.79
N LEU A 11 -12.97 -7.70 -2.34
CA LEU A 11 -12.18 -7.99 -3.54
C LEU A 11 -12.94 -8.93 -4.49
N TYR A 12 -12.63 -8.85 -5.79
CA TYR A 12 -13.12 -9.78 -6.80
C TYR A 12 -12.27 -11.05 -6.81
N LEU A 13 -12.89 -12.22 -6.94
CA LEU A 13 -12.22 -13.50 -7.06
C LEU A 13 -12.36 -13.99 -8.49
N GLY A 14 -11.26 -14.03 -9.24
CA GLY A 14 -11.22 -14.49 -10.62
C GLY A 14 -10.36 -15.75 -10.79
N LEU A 15 -10.54 -16.43 -11.91
CA LEU A 15 -9.70 -17.55 -12.32
C LEU A 15 -8.59 -17.04 -13.25
N SER A 16 -7.32 -17.25 -12.88
CA SER A 16 -6.15 -16.97 -13.70
C SER A 16 -5.22 -18.17 -13.70
N ALA A 17 -4.83 -18.64 -14.89
CA ALA A 17 -3.97 -19.81 -15.07
C ALA A 17 -4.47 -21.05 -14.28
N ASN A 18 -5.78 -21.30 -14.29
CA ASN A 18 -6.43 -22.39 -13.56
C ASN A 18 -6.29 -22.31 -12.03
N LYS A 19 -5.97 -21.13 -11.50
CA LYS A 19 -5.86 -20.84 -10.06
C LYS A 19 -6.79 -19.70 -9.67
N LEU A 20 -7.40 -19.82 -8.50
CA LEU A 20 -8.19 -18.75 -7.91
C LEU A 20 -7.25 -17.60 -7.50
N ARG A 21 -7.52 -16.40 -8.00
CA ARG A 21 -6.74 -15.19 -7.78
C ARG A 21 -7.67 -14.04 -7.44
N TYR A 22 -7.24 -13.21 -6.49
CA TYR A 22 -7.98 -12.02 -6.11
C TYR A 22 -7.64 -10.86 -7.06
N PHE A 23 -8.64 -10.03 -7.32
CA PHE A 23 -8.59 -8.86 -8.18
C PHE A 23 -9.19 -7.68 -7.42
N THR A 24 -8.58 -6.51 -7.56
CA THR A 24 -9.10 -5.25 -7.04
C THR A 24 -10.36 -4.87 -7.81
N PRO A 25 -11.19 -3.96 -7.28
CA PRO A 25 -12.30 -3.38 -8.05
C PRO A 25 -11.85 -2.69 -9.35
N GLU A 26 -10.58 -2.32 -9.45
CA GLU A 26 -9.96 -1.73 -10.65
C GLU A 26 -9.54 -2.78 -11.69
N GLY A 27 -9.65 -4.08 -11.36
CA GLY A 27 -9.28 -5.19 -12.25
C GLY A 27 -7.80 -5.57 -12.18
N GLU A 28 -7.04 -4.99 -11.24
CA GLU A 28 -5.66 -5.37 -10.99
C GLU A 28 -5.58 -6.61 -10.12
N LEU A 29 -4.56 -7.43 -10.36
CA LEU A 29 -4.34 -8.61 -9.54
C LEU A 29 -3.92 -8.19 -8.13
N VAL A 30 -4.65 -8.66 -7.12
CA VAL A 30 -4.31 -8.39 -5.72
C VAL A 30 -3.08 -9.22 -5.37
N PRO A 31 -1.98 -8.59 -4.93
CA PRO A 31 -0.82 -9.30 -4.40
C PRO A 31 -1.25 -10.13 -3.18
N THR A 32 -0.55 -11.23 -2.90
CA THR A 32 -0.88 -12.03 -1.72
C THR A 32 -0.78 -11.18 -0.45
N PRO A 33 -1.51 -11.51 0.64
CA PRO A 33 -1.42 -10.73 1.89
C PRO A 33 0.02 -10.64 2.43
N ALA A 34 0.86 -11.64 2.14
CA ALA A 34 2.28 -11.59 2.46
C ALA A 34 3.04 -10.53 1.64
N GLU A 35 2.83 -10.49 0.32
CA GLU A 35 3.40 -9.45 -0.55
C GLU A 35 2.87 -8.06 -0.20
N ALA A 36 1.56 -7.95 0.10
CA ALA A 36 0.94 -6.69 0.51
C ALA A 36 1.52 -6.18 1.85
N ALA A 37 1.74 -7.08 2.82
CA ALA A 37 2.40 -6.73 4.08
C ALA A 37 3.82 -6.23 3.84
N GLN A 38 4.63 -6.95 3.05
CA GLN A 38 5.98 -6.53 2.71
C GLN A 38 6.01 -5.19 1.99
N GLN A 39 5.07 -4.95 1.08
CA GLN A 39 4.96 -3.69 0.36
C GLN A 39 4.54 -2.55 1.30
N ALA A 40 3.59 -2.79 2.21
CA ALA A 40 3.17 -1.82 3.21
C ALA A 40 4.32 -1.46 4.17
N GLU A 41 5.09 -2.45 4.63
CA GLU A 41 6.28 -2.22 5.46
C GLU A 41 7.31 -1.35 4.72
N ASN A 42 7.59 -1.68 3.46
CA ASN A 42 8.52 -0.91 2.64
C ASN A 42 8.01 0.52 2.35
N GLN A 43 6.70 0.69 2.16
CA GLN A 43 6.06 2.00 1.99
C GLN A 43 6.18 2.84 3.27
N VAL A 44 5.92 2.25 4.44
CA VAL A 44 6.05 2.93 5.74
C VAL A 44 7.50 3.34 6.00
N GLU A 45 8.47 2.47 5.72
CA GLU A 45 9.90 2.79 5.81
C GLU A 45 10.26 3.94 4.86
N GLN A 46 9.83 3.88 3.61
CA GLN A 46 10.10 4.91 2.62
C GLN A 46 9.46 6.25 3.00
N GLU A 47 8.25 6.23 3.55
CA GLU A 47 7.54 7.42 4.02
C GLU A 47 8.22 8.02 5.26
N ARG A 48 8.66 7.18 6.21
CA ARG A 48 9.49 7.64 7.34
C ARG A 48 10.80 8.27 6.88
N GLN A 49 11.48 7.68 5.90
CA GLN A 49 12.71 8.25 5.35
C GLN A 49 12.46 9.58 4.65
N LYS A 50 11.37 9.70 3.88
CA LYS A 50 10.95 10.96 3.26
C LYS A 50 10.63 12.01 4.31
N TYR A 51 9.87 11.65 5.34
CA TYR A 51 9.53 12.53 6.46
C TYR A 51 10.79 12.99 7.20
N ALA A 52 11.71 12.08 7.52
CA ALA A 52 12.98 12.41 8.17
C ALA A 52 13.84 13.37 7.34
N LYS A 53 13.94 13.15 6.01
CA LYS A 53 14.65 14.05 5.10
C LYS A 53 13.98 15.42 5.01
N LEU A 54 12.65 15.44 4.94
CA LEU A 54 11.88 16.67 4.90
C LEU A 54 12.03 17.46 6.20
N ALA A 55 11.89 16.78 7.34
CA ALA A 55 12.09 17.34 8.68
C ALA A 55 13.50 17.92 8.85
N ALA A 56 14.53 17.18 8.42
CA ALA A 56 15.91 17.68 8.41
C ALA A 56 16.04 18.97 7.58
N LYS A 57 15.47 18.98 6.37
CA LYS A 57 15.53 20.14 5.48
C LYS A 57 14.73 21.34 5.99
N LEU A 58 13.61 21.12 6.65
CA LEU A 58 12.83 22.17 7.30
C LEU A 58 13.61 22.79 8.47
N ARG A 59 14.28 21.95 9.26
CA ARG A 59 15.13 22.39 10.37
C ARG A 59 16.37 23.17 9.89
N GLU A 60 16.95 22.79 8.75
CA GLU A 60 18.00 23.58 8.08
C GLU A 60 17.51 24.96 7.64
N LEU A 61 16.24 25.09 7.29
CA LEU A 61 15.58 26.36 6.94
C LEU A 61 15.09 27.15 8.17
N GLY A 62 15.35 26.66 9.39
CA GLY A 62 14.94 27.31 10.64
C GLY A 62 13.48 27.07 11.04
N ILE A 63 12.80 26.11 10.41
CA ILE A 63 11.41 25.73 10.70
C ILE A 63 11.44 24.45 11.54
N ASN A 64 10.86 24.47 12.75
CA ASN A 64 10.73 23.27 13.57
C ASN A 64 9.56 22.40 13.07
N PRO A 65 9.80 21.20 12.51
CA PRO A 65 8.75 20.34 12.01
C PRO A 65 7.90 19.71 13.13
N ASP A 66 8.40 19.69 14.36
CA ASP A 66 7.71 19.17 15.55
C ASP A 66 6.73 20.16 16.21
N GLU A 67 6.77 21.45 15.83
CA GLU A 67 5.82 22.45 16.37
C GLU A 67 4.48 22.50 15.61
N ASN A 68 4.32 21.74 14.52
CA ASN A 68 3.09 21.71 13.71
C ASN A 68 2.28 20.41 13.86
N LEU A 69 2.53 19.62 14.91
CA LEU A 69 1.81 18.38 15.25
C LEU A 69 1.01 18.56 16.55
#